data_AF-A0A8H8RF67-F1
#
_entry.id   AF-A0A8H8RF67-F1
#
_cell.length_a   1.000
_cell.length_b   1.000
_cell.length_c   1.000
_cell.angle_alpha   90.00
_cell.angle_beta   90.00
_cell.angle_gamma   90.00
#
_symmetry.space_group_name_H-M   'P 1'
#
loop_
_entity.id
_entity.type
_entity.pdbx_description
1 polymer ?
#
loop_
_entity_poly.entity_id
_entity_poly.type
_entity_poly.pdbx_seq_one_letter_code
_entity_poly.pdbx_strand_id
1 'polypeptide(L)'
;FDTLTRILDPKYYPPTHTLTSISPLLASHVLLVTYRLHDAWGTREQQDAYVRGIGEGSLDSVGGERKWVSEGRIKMVQGAEKAVSSTRVRDACKRGDGEALRGLVSEGIAGWVLDQGLYLEES
;
A
#
# COMPACT_ATOMS: atom_id res chain seq x y z
N PHE A 1 -4.34 0.16 0.48
CA PHE A 1 -5.08 0.97 -0.50
C PHE A 1 -4.14 1.81 -1.37
N ASP A 2 -3.21 2.57 -0.79
CA ASP A 2 -2.27 3.43 -1.55
C ASP A 2 -1.38 2.69 -2.56
N THR A 3 -1.03 1.42 -2.30
CA THR A 3 -0.31 0.61 -3.29
C THR A 3 -1.21 0.27 -4.47
N LEU A 4 -2.50 -0.02 -4.24
CA LEU A 4 -3.46 -0.26 -5.32
C LEU A 4 -3.57 0.97 -6.23
N THR A 5 -3.74 2.16 -5.65
CA THR A 5 -3.87 3.39 -6.45
C THR A 5 -2.62 3.67 -7.29
N ARG A 6 -1.43 3.25 -6.83
CA ARG A 6 -0.19 3.35 -7.62
C ARG A 6 -0.08 2.25 -8.68
N ILE A 7 -0.45 1.01 -8.37
CA ILE A 7 -0.53 -0.09 -9.35
C ILE A 7 -1.50 0.27 -10.48
N LEU A 8 -2.55 1.02 -10.19
CA LEU A 8 -3.54 1.44 -11.19
C LEU A 8 -3.28 2.84 -11.77
N ASP A 9 -2.11 3.43 -11.52
CA ASP A 9 -1.74 4.74 -12.07
C ASP A 9 -0.88 4.54 -13.34
N PRO A 10 -1.40 4.90 -14.52
CA PRO A 10 -0.71 4.65 -15.79
C PRO A 10 0.64 5.36 -15.94
N LYS A 11 0.92 6.39 -15.11
CA LYS A 11 2.21 7.09 -15.16
C LYS A 11 3.40 6.16 -14.87
N TYR A 12 3.17 5.06 -14.14
CA TYR A 12 4.21 4.09 -13.82
C TYR A 12 4.47 3.05 -14.93
N TYR A 13 3.75 3.11 -16.05
CA TYR A 13 3.89 2.17 -17.16
C TYR A 13 4.31 2.85 -18.48
N PRO A 14 5.48 3.52 -18.53
CA PRO A 14 6.02 4.03 -19.78
C PRO A 14 6.40 2.89 -20.74
N PRO A 15 6.44 3.13 -22.06
CA PRO A 15 6.17 4.41 -22.72
C PRO A 15 4.68 4.64 -23.04
N THR A 16 3.85 3.59 -22.99
CA THR A 16 2.46 3.68 -23.44
C THR A 16 1.54 4.35 -22.44
N HIS A 17 1.93 4.37 -21.16
CA HIS A 17 1.13 4.91 -20.06
C HIS A 17 -0.29 4.31 -20.02
N THR A 18 -0.35 2.98 -20.05
CA THR A 18 -1.59 2.19 -19.97
C THR A 18 -1.46 1.07 -18.93
N LEU A 19 -2.59 0.55 -18.47
CA LEU A 19 -2.68 -0.56 -17.54
C LEU A 19 -2.67 -1.94 -18.23
N THR A 20 -2.55 -1.99 -19.57
CA THR A 20 -2.50 -3.26 -20.32
C THR A 20 -1.36 -4.17 -19.86
N SER A 21 -0.25 -3.60 -19.38
CA SER A 21 0.90 -4.33 -18.85
C SER A 21 0.59 -5.12 -17.57
N ILE A 22 -0.42 -4.70 -16.79
CA ILE A 22 -0.81 -5.38 -15.55
C ILE A 22 -1.97 -6.37 -15.73
N SER A 23 -2.64 -6.38 -16.89
CA SER A 23 -3.70 -7.35 -17.20
C SER A 23 -3.29 -8.80 -16.94
N PRO A 24 -2.08 -9.28 -17.32
CA PRO A 24 -1.66 -10.66 -17.04
C PRO A 24 -1.56 -10.98 -15.54
N LEU A 25 -1.15 -10.00 -14.72
CA LEU A 25 -1.08 -10.16 -13.27
C LEU A 25 -2.46 -10.43 -12.70
N LEU A 26 -3.44 -9.59 -13.07
CA LEU A 26 -4.82 -9.67 -12.56
C LEU A 26 -5.65 -10.78 -13.21
N ALA A 27 -5.24 -11.30 -14.36
CA ALA A 27 -5.84 -12.49 -14.95
C ALA A 27 -5.57 -13.75 -14.11
N SER A 28 -4.38 -13.84 -13.51
CA SER A 28 -3.93 -15.05 -12.78
C SER A 28 -3.97 -14.91 -11.26
N HIS A 29 -4.08 -13.70 -10.72
CA HIS A 29 -3.94 -13.45 -9.28
C HIS A 29 -5.07 -12.58 -8.71
N VAL A 30 -5.13 -12.49 -7.39
CA VAL A 30 -6.05 -11.63 -6.63
C VAL A 30 -5.24 -10.68 -5.76
N LEU A 31 -5.52 -9.39 -5.84
CA LEU A 31 -5.02 -8.37 -4.93
C LEU A 31 -5.95 -8.26 -3.72
N LEU A 32 -5.43 -8.59 -2.55
CA LEU A 32 -6.06 -8.29 -1.27
C LEU A 32 -5.56 -6.93 -0.78
N VAL A 33 -6.45 -5.95 -0.77
CA VAL A 33 -6.13 -4.54 -0.54
C VAL A 33 -6.64 -4.13 0.83
N THR A 34 -5.73 -3.84 1.74
CA THR A 34 -6.09 -3.34 3.07
C THR A 34 -6.60 -1.90 3.00
N TYR A 35 -7.64 -1.59 3.78
CA TYR A 35 -8.08 -0.21 3.97
C TYR A 35 -6.99 0.64 4.64
N ARG A 36 -6.98 1.94 4.33
CA ARG A 36 -6.02 2.89 4.91
C ARG A 36 -6.74 4.12 5.47
N LEU A 37 -7.27 4.01 6.68
CA LEU A 37 -8.23 4.97 7.26
C LEU A 37 -7.60 6.14 8.04
N HIS A 38 -6.32 6.06 8.39
CA HIS A 38 -5.64 7.05 9.25
C HIS A 38 -4.75 8.05 8.49
N ASP A 39 -4.82 8.07 7.16
CA ASP A 39 -3.94 8.84 6.30
C ASP A 39 -4.75 9.64 5.26
N ALA A 40 -4.06 10.38 4.38
CA ALA A 40 -4.63 11.21 3.31
C ALA A 40 -5.40 10.45 2.21
N TRP A 41 -5.77 9.18 2.42
CA TRP A 41 -6.37 8.28 1.43
C TRP A 41 -7.89 8.17 1.53
N GLY A 42 -8.52 9.06 2.30
CA GLY A 42 -9.96 9.17 2.42
C GLY A 42 -10.60 8.13 3.35
N THR A 43 -11.92 8.22 3.48
CA THR A 43 -12.72 7.33 4.31
C THR A 43 -12.86 5.94 3.68
N ARG A 44 -13.35 4.97 4.45
CA ARG A 44 -13.66 3.63 3.96
C ARG A 44 -14.59 3.68 2.74
N GLU A 45 -15.63 4.50 2.82
CA GLU A 45 -16.65 4.64 1.78
C GLU A 45 -16.06 5.22 0.50
N GLN A 46 -15.11 6.15 0.61
CA GLN A 46 -14.38 6.70 -0.54
C GLN A 46 -13.49 5.64 -1.19
N GLN A 47 -12.83 4.78 -0.40
CA GLN A 47 -12.01 3.68 -0.90
C GLN A 47 -12.84 2.59 -1.57
N ASP A 48 -14.01 2.26 -1.00
CA ASP A 48 -14.96 1.33 -1.60
C ASP A 48 -15.56 1.89 -2.89
N ALA A 49 -15.90 3.18 -2.91
CA ALA A 49 -16.39 3.85 -4.10
C ALA A 49 -15.34 3.87 -5.22
N TYR A 50 -14.06 4.06 -4.89
CA TYR A 50 -12.96 3.97 -5.85
C TYR A 50 -12.90 2.59 -6.52
N VAL A 51 -12.93 1.51 -5.72
CA VAL A 51 -12.92 0.14 -6.26
C VAL A 51 -14.18 -0.15 -7.06
N ARG A 52 -15.37 0.26 -6.59
CA ARG A 52 -16.62 0.11 -7.34
C ARG A 52 -16.54 0.83 -8.69
N GLY A 53 -15.99 2.04 -8.73
CA GLY A 53 -15.81 2.81 -9.96
C GLY A 53 -15.00 2.07 -11.02
N ILE A 54 -13.99 1.27 -10.63
CA ILE A 54 -13.23 0.44 -11.57
C ILE A 54 -14.14 -0.59 -12.23
N GLY A 55 -15.01 -1.25 -11.47
CA GLY A 55 -16.01 -2.18 -12.00
C GLY A 55 -17.05 -1.52 -12.90
N GLU A 56 -17.30 -0.22 -12.71
CA GLU A 56 -18.19 0.61 -13.52
C GLU A 56 -17.48 1.21 -14.76
N GLY A 57 -16.16 1.03 -14.89
CA GLY A 57 -15.37 1.44 -16.05
C GLY A 57 -14.59 2.74 -15.90
N SER A 58 -14.31 3.19 -14.67
CA SER A 58 -13.55 4.43 -14.42
C SER A 58 -12.12 4.43 -15.00
N LEU A 59 -11.58 3.26 -15.34
CA LEU A 59 -10.24 3.07 -15.89
C LEU A 59 -10.24 2.55 -17.35
N ASP A 60 -11.40 2.47 -18.01
CA ASP A 60 -11.51 1.90 -19.37
C ASP A 60 -10.61 2.65 -20.37
N SER A 61 -10.53 3.97 -20.26
CA SER A 61 -9.75 4.83 -21.15
C SER A 61 -8.23 4.61 -21.09
N VAL A 62 -7.74 3.95 -20.03
CA VAL A 62 -6.32 3.67 -19.81
C VAL A 62 -6.02 2.17 -19.82
N GLY A 63 -6.95 1.35 -20.33
CA GLY A 63 -6.79 -0.10 -20.44
C GLY A 63 -7.09 -0.86 -19.14
N GLY A 64 -7.78 -0.23 -18.19
CA GLY A 64 -8.31 -0.92 -17.02
C GLY A 64 -9.49 -1.81 -17.38
N GLU A 65 -9.56 -3.02 -16.81
CA GLU A 65 -10.64 -3.96 -17.11
C GLU A 65 -11.64 -4.01 -15.96
N ARG A 66 -12.92 -3.76 -16.25
CA ARG A 66 -14.03 -3.88 -15.29
C ARG A 66 -14.06 -5.23 -14.57
N LYS A 67 -13.64 -6.28 -15.29
CA LYS A 67 -13.57 -7.67 -14.78
C LYS A 67 -12.64 -7.84 -13.58
N TRP A 68 -11.66 -6.94 -13.41
CA TRP A 68 -10.80 -6.98 -12.23
C TRP A 68 -11.59 -6.81 -10.94
N VAL A 69 -12.73 -6.12 -10.98
CA VAL A 69 -13.64 -5.98 -9.83
C VAL A 69 -14.77 -6.98 -9.90
N SER A 70 -15.44 -7.13 -11.05
CA SER A 70 -16.62 -8.02 -11.14
C SER A 70 -16.28 -9.50 -10.94
N GLU A 71 -15.06 -9.94 -11.27
CA GLU A 71 -14.57 -11.29 -10.97
C GLU A 71 -13.82 -11.38 -9.62
N GLY A 72 -13.75 -10.29 -8.85
CA GLY A 72 -13.09 -10.26 -7.55
C GLY A 72 -11.57 -10.42 -7.61
N ARG A 73 -10.90 -9.91 -8.66
CA ARG A 73 -9.43 -9.85 -8.72
C ARG A 73 -8.86 -8.76 -7.83
N ILE A 74 -9.65 -7.76 -7.48
CA ILE A 74 -9.31 -6.74 -6.49
C ILE A 74 -10.34 -6.85 -5.36
N LYS A 75 -9.88 -7.12 -4.14
CA LYS A 75 -10.74 -7.27 -2.96
C LYS A 75 -10.26 -6.39 -1.83
N MET A 76 -11.15 -5.55 -1.30
CA MET A 76 -10.87 -4.77 -0.10
C MET A 76 -11.00 -5.65 1.15
N VAL A 77 -10.02 -5.59 2.05
CA VAL A 77 -9.96 -6.38 3.29
C VAL A 77 -9.62 -5.50 4.49
N GLN A 78 -10.09 -5.88 5.67
CA GLN A 78 -9.74 -5.18 6.91
C GLN A 78 -8.24 -5.34 7.20
N GLY A 79 -7.55 -4.23 7.43
CA GLY A 79 -6.17 -4.22 7.90
C GLY A 79 -6.10 -4.23 9.43
N ALA A 80 -4.90 -4.39 9.98
CA ALA A 80 -4.66 -4.21 11.41
C ALA A 80 -4.98 -2.77 11.83
N GLU A 81 -5.57 -2.59 13.02
CA GLU A 81 -5.99 -1.28 13.54
C GLU A 81 -4.81 -0.35 13.81
N LYS A 82 -3.64 -0.91 14.19
CA LYS A 82 -2.46 -0.11 14.50
C LYS A 82 -1.58 0.06 13.25
N ALA A 83 -1.65 1.25 12.65
CA ALA A 83 -0.76 1.63 11.57
C ALA A 83 0.69 1.83 12.08
N VAL A 84 1.57 0.89 11.76
CA VAL A 84 3.03 1.03 11.90
C VAL A 84 3.58 1.43 10.53
N SER A 85 4.36 2.52 10.48
CA SER A 85 5.03 2.96 9.26
C SER A 85 6.56 2.93 9.45
N SER A 86 7.30 2.61 8.40
CA SER A 86 8.77 2.63 8.42
C SER A 86 9.33 4.02 8.76
N THR A 87 8.58 5.10 8.47
CA THR A 87 8.96 6.45 8.89
C THR A 87 8.98 6.57 10.41
N ARG A 88 7.92 6.12 11.11
CA ARG A 88 7.90 6.14 12.59
C ARG A 88 9.02 5.30 13.20
N VAL A 89 9.35 4.17 12.58
CA VAL A 89 10.49 3.33 12.99
C VAL A 89 11.80 4.10 12.87
N ARG A 90 12.08 4.68 11.69
CA ARG A 90 13.29 5.48 11.46
C ARG A 90 13.37 6.68 12.41
N ASP A 91 12.28 7.37 12.64
CA ASP A 91 12.27 8.52 13.55
C ASP A 91 12.54 8.11 15.00
N ALA A 92 12.04 6.95 15.44
CA ALA A 92 12.36 6.40 16.76
C ALA A 92 13.85 6.07 16.87
N CYS A 93 14.44 5.46 15.84
CA CYS A 93 15.89 5.19 15.79
C CYS A 93 16.71 6.49 15.84
N LYS A 94 16.35 7.48 15.02
CA LYS A 94 17.03 8.80 14.99
C LYS A 94 16.98 9.54 16.32
N ARG A 95 15.91 9.36 17.10
CA ARG A 95 15.77 9.94 18.44
C ARG A 95 16.43 9.10 19.55
N GLY A 96 17.00 7.94 19.23
CA GLY A 96 17.50 7.00 20.25
C GLY A 96 16.40 6.43 21.14
N ASP A 97 15.14 6.47 20.71
CA ASP A 97 13.97 6.09 21.49
C ASP A 97 13.68 4.59 21.34
N GLY A 98 14.46 3.78 22.06
CA GLY A 98 14.38 2.31 22.01
C GLY A 98 13.05 1.76 22.54
N GLU A 99 12.37 2.47 23.44
CA GLU A 99 11.03 2.09 23.91
C GLU A 99 9.99 2.27 22.81
N ALA A 100 9.98 3.43 22.15
CA ALA A 100 9.10 3.64 21.01
C ALA A 100 9.37 2.64 19.88
N LEU A 101 10.64 2.31 19.61
CA LEU A 101 11.01 1.30 18.61
C LEU A 101 10.41 -0.08 18.95
N ARG A 102 10.54 -0.55 20.19
CA ARG A 102 9.95 -1.83 20.65
C ARG A 102 8.42 -1.84 20.61
N GLY A 103 7.76 -0.68 20.64
CA GLY A 103 6.32 -0.55 20.43
C GLY A 103 5.85 -0.58 18.97
N LEU A 104 6.79 -0.55 18.01
CA LEU A 104 6.55 -0.47 16.57
C LEU A 104 6.97 -1.73 15.81
N VAL A 105 8.03 -2.41 16.24
CA VAL A 105 8.55 -3.64 15.61
C VAL A 105 8.66 -4.76 16.64
N SER A 106 8.82 -6.00 16.17
CA SER A 106 9.09 -7.13 17.07
C SER A 106 10.40 -6.94 17.82
N GLU A 107 10.50 -7.57 19.00
CA GLU A 107 11.67 -7.43 19.89
C GLU A 107 13.00 -7.77 19.19
N GLY A 108 13.05 -8.88 18.43
CA GLY A 108 14.26 -9.27 17.70
C GLY A 108 14.68 -8.25 16.63
N ILE A 109 13.71 -7.60 15.97
CA ILE A 109 14.02 -6.54 15.00
C ILE A 109 14.49 -5.27 15.71
N ALA A 110 13.86 -4.90 16.84
CA ALA A 110 14.31 -3.77 17.64
C ALA A 110 15.74 -3.96 18.14
N GLY A 111 16.07 -5.15 18.67
CA GLY A 111 17.42 -5.50 19.10
C GLY A 111 18.42 -5.38 17.96
N TRP A 112 18.14 -6.00 16.82
CA TRP A 112 19.04 -5.94 15.66
C TRP A 112 19.25 -4.51 15.14
N VAL A 113 18.20 -3.69 15.06
CA VAL A 113 18.30 -2.28 14.63
C VAL A 113 19.18 -1.46 15.58
N LEU A 114 19.04 -1.67 16.90
CA LEU A 114 19.85 -0.99 17.91
C LEU A 114 21.30 -1.46 17.88
N ASP A 115 21.53 -2.78 17.81
CA ASP A 115 22.87 -3.38 17.80
C ASP A 115 23.68 -2.97 16.57
N GLN A 116 23.02 -2.87 15.41
CA GLN A 116 23.65 -2.46 14.15
C GLN A 116 23.69 -0.93 13.95
N GLY A 117 23.13 -0.14 14.88
CA GLY A 117 23.08 1.32 14.77
C GLY A 117 22.37 1.83 13.51
N LEU A 118 21.35 1.11 13.02
CA LEU A 118 20.69 1.45 11.76
C LEU A 118 19.87 2.73 11.86
N TYR A 119 19.84 3.48 10.75
CA TYR A 119 19.08 4.73 10.60
C TYR A 119 19.56 5.88 11.49
N LEU A 120 20.66 5.70 12.22
CA LEU A 120 21.48 6.80 12.70
C LEU A 120 22.13 7.42 11.46
N GLU A 121 22.03 8.73 11.29
CA GLU A 121 22.66 9.39 10.14
C GLU A 121 24.18 9.16 10.21
N GLU A 122 24.82 8.84 9.09
CA GLU A 122 26.28 8.90 9.00
C GLU A 122 26.69 10.35 9.27
N SER A 123 27.36 10.57 10.40
CA SER A 123 28.03 11.84 10.73
C SER A 123 29.25 12.06 9.86
#